data_AF-K2AHM8-F1
#
_entry.id   AF-K2AHM8-F1
#
_cell.length_a   1.000
_cell.length_b   1.000
_cell.length_c   1.000
_cell.angle_alpha   90.00
_cell.angle_beta   90.00
_cell.angle_gamma   90.00
#
_symmetry.space_group_name_H-M   'P 1'
#
loop_
_entity.id
_entity.type
_entity.pdbx_description
1 polymer ?
#
loop_
_entity_poly.entity_id
_entity_poly.type
_entity_poly.pdbx_seq_one_letter_code
_entity_poly.pdbx_strand_id
1 'polypeptide(L)'
;MKQKDMSVAEEMSVKEKIWDYRQEVDKLLREATKTLADSTKTLAITATKDGDLYFAGAANILDMPEFFDYELTHALFAALDRFDFWWELLARESGPFEILIGEDLGDRGILSQCGYVYHKFETPHVTGAIGIVGPSRLNYPKLIPMVRYMGG
;
A
#
# COMPACT_ATOMS: atom_id res chain seq x y z
N MET A 1 27.33 -28.23 -20.87
CA MET A 1 25.96 -28.80 -20.89
C MET A 1 25.16 -28.03 -21.94
N LYS A 2 24.53 -28.71 -22.91
CA LYS A 2 23.57 -28.06 -23.82
C LYS A 2 22.23 -27.95 -23.10
N GLN A 3 21.72 -26.73 -22.93
CA GLN A 3 20.32 -26.51 -22.54
C GLN A 3 19.43 -27.14 -23.60
N LYS A 4 18.42 -27.89 -23.16
CA LYS A 4 17.39 -28.45 -24.03
C LYS A 4 16.25 -27.43 -24.03
N ASP A 5 15.93 -26.90 -25.20
CA ASP A 5 14.82 -25.95 -25.35
C ASP A 5 13.50 -26.62 -24.97
N MET A 6 12.67 -25.90 -24.23
CA MET A 6 11.34 -26.34 -23.82
C MET A 6 10.41 -26.42 -25.04
N SER A 7 9.47 -27.36 -25.03
CA SER A 7 8.41 -27.34 -26.06
C SER A 7 7.46 -26.17 -25.84
N VAL A 8 6.84 -25.67 -26.90
CA VAL A 8 5.84 -24.58 -26.84
C VAL A 8 4.71 -24.90 -25.86
N ALA A 9 4.30 -26.17 -25.76
CA ALA A 9 3.26 -26.60 -24.84
C ALA A 9 3.70 -26.50 -23.36
N GLU A 10 4.96 -26.86 -23.06
CA GLU A 10 5.52 -26.73 -21.71
C GLU A 10 5.68 -25.26 -21.33
N GLU A 11 6.14 -24.40 -22.26
CA GLU A 11 6.24 -22.95 -22.02
C GLU A 11 4.88 -22.31 -21.73
N MET A 12 3.84 -22.67 -22.49
CA MET A 12 2.49 -22.13 -22.27
C MET A 12 1.91 -22.56 -20.93
N SER A 13 2.04 -23.83 -20.56
CA SER A 13 1.53 -24.34 -19.27
C SER A 13 2.22 -23.68 -18.07
N VAL A 14 3.52 -23.38 -18.17
CA VAL A 14 4.24 -22.63 -17.13
C VAL A 14 3.75 -21.19 -17.04
N LYS A 15 3.58 -20.50 -18.18
CA LYS A 15 3.08 -19.12 -18.21
C LYS A 15 1.67 -18.99 -17.64
N GLU A 16 0.78 -19.92 -17.96
CA GLU A 16 -0.60 -19.95 -17.46
C GLU A 16 -0.63 -20.04 -15.92
N LYS A 17 0.12 -20.99 -15.35
CA LYS A 17 0.22 -21.13 -13.88
C LYS A 17 0.76 -19.87 -13.21
N ILE A 18 1.80 -19.25 -13.77
CA ILE A 18 2.37 -18.01 -13.22
C ILE A 18 1.33 -16.88 -13.27
N TRP A 19 0.53 -16.81 -14.33
CA TRP A 19 -0.51 -15.81 -14.49
C TRP A 19 -1.64 -15.98 -13.46
N ASP A 20 -2.09 -17.22 -13.23
CA ASP A 20 -3.11 -17.51 -12.24
C ASP A 20 -2.66 -17.12 -10.82
N TYR A 21 -1.42 -17.46 -10.44
CA TYR A 21 -0.87 -17.05 -9.14
C TYR A 21 -0.83 -15.53 -8.98
N ARG A 22 -0.43 -14.79 -10.03
CA ARG A 22 -0.46 -13.31 -10.00
C ARG A 22 -1.87 -12.77 -9.78
N GLN A 23 -2.87 -13.33 -10.48
CA GLN A 23 -4.26 -12.91 -10.30
C GLN A 23 -4.79 -13.18 -8.89
N GLU A 24 -4.42 -14.30 -8.28
CA GLU A 24 -4.80 -14.60 -6.90
C GLU A 24 -4.17 -13.62 -5.90
N VAL A 25 -2.88 -13.29 -6.08
CA VAL A 25 -2.17 -12.30 -5.26
C VAL A 25 -2.82 -10.91 -5.41
N ASP A 26 -3.06 -10.44 -6.64
CA ASP A 26 -3.70 -9.14 -6.89
C ASP A 26 -5.07 -9.03 -6.21
N LYS A 27 -5.86 -10.11 -6.30
CA LYS A 27 -7.18 -10.17 -5.66
C LYS A 27 -7.06 -10.13 -4.15
N LEU A 28 -6.12 -10.88 -3.57
CA LEU A 28 -5.86 -10.88 -2.13
C LEU A 28 -5.48 -9.48 -1.64
N LEU A 29 -4.53 -8.83 -2.30
CA LEU A 29 -4.06 -7.49 -1.92
C LEU A 29 -5.19 -6.46 -2.00
N ARG A 30 -5.97 -6.48 -3.09
CA ARG A 30 -7.14 -5.60 -3.24
C ARG A 30 -8.16 -5.77 -2.12
N GLU A 31 -8.52 -7.01 -1.79
CA GLU A 31 -9.49 -7.29 -0.73
C GLU A 31 -8.94 -6.93 0.65
N ALA A 32 -7.65 -7.18 0.90
CA ALA A 32 -6.99 -6.78 2.14
C ALA A 32 -7.00 -5.24 2.32
N THR A 33 -6.61 -4.49 1.29
CA THR A 33 -6.65 -3.02 1.30
C THR A 33 -8.06 -2.51 1.57
N LYS A 34 -9.05 -3.03 0.85
CA LYS A 34 -10.46 -2.64 1.03
C LYS A 34 -10.95 -2.93 2.45
N THR A 35 -10.69 -4.12 2.95
CA THR A 35 -11.10 -4.53 4.30
C THR A 35 -10.49 -3.64 5.37
N LEU A 36 -9.21 -3.27 5.22
CA LEU A 36 -8.54 -2.34 6.12
C LEU A 36 -9.19 -0.96 6.08
N ALA A 37 -9.49 -0.43 4.89
CA ALA A 37 -10.14 0.87 4.74
C ALA A 37 -11.52 0.89 5.39
N ASP A 38 -12.33 -0.15 5.15
CA ASP A 38 -13.69 -0.26 5.66
C ASP A 38 -13.73 -0.38 7.18
N SER A 39 -12.77 -1.12 7.76
CA SER A 39 -12.67 -1.35 9.20
C SER A 39 -12.13 -0.14 9.96
N THR A 40 -11.22 0.63 9.33
CA THR A 40 -10.57 1.78 9.97
C THR A 40 -11.27 3.10 9.69
N LYS A 41 -12.10 3.17 8.63
CA LYS A 41 -12.67 4.42 8.11
C LYS A 41 -11.59 5.44 7.75
N THR A 42 -10.53 4.97 7.10
CA THR A 42 -9.42 5.77 6.59
C THR A 42 -9.12 5.41 5.14
N LEU A 43 -8.15 6.08 4.51
CA LEU A 43 -7.58 5.64 3.23
C LEU A 43 -6.59 4.53 3.51
N ALA A 44 -6.85 3.32 3.02
CA ALA A 44 -5.88 2.23 3.06
C ALA A 44 -5.06 2.20 1.79
N ILE A 45 -3.77 1.89 1.92
CA ILE A 45 -2.82 1.76 0.82
C ILE A 45 -2.03 0.47 1.01
N THR A 46 -1.89 -0.29 -0.06
CA THR A 46 -0.93 -1.40 -0.15
C THR A 46 -0.02 -1.15 -1.34
N ALA A 47 1.29 -1.16 -1.09
CA ALA A 47 2.31 -1.02 -2.14
C ALA A 47 3.20 -2.26 -2.17
N THR A 48 3.51 -2.76 -3.35
CA THR A 48 4.42 -3.89 -3.56
C THR A 48 5.79 -3.41 -4.02
N LYS A 49 6.82 -4.24 -3.79
CA LYS A 49 8.17 -4.00 -4.30
C LYS A 49 8.25 -3.94 -5.83
N ASP A 50 7.29 -4.58 -6.51
CA ASP A 50 7.22 -4.67 -7.96
C ASP A 50 6.53 -3.45 -8.60
N GLY A 51 6.10 -2.47 -7.79
CA GLY A 51 5.51 -1.20 -8.25
C GLY A 51 3.98 -1.18 -8.29
N ASP A 52 3.32 -2.22 -7.78
CA ASP A 52 1.85 -2.24 -7.72
C ASP A 52 1.35 -1.41 -6.54
N LEU A 53 0.29 -0.62 -6.79
CA LEU A 53 -0.40 0.16 -5.77
C LEU A 53 -1.88 -0.20 -5.73
N TYR A 54 -2.35 -0.53 -4.54
CA TYR A 54 -3.76 -0.76 -4.24
C TYR A 54 -4.19 0.27 -3.21
N PHE A 55 -5.35 0.91 -3.43
CA PHE A 55 -5.92 1.83 -2.45
C PHE A 55 -7.43 1.67 -2.34
N ALA A 56 -7.97 1.96 -1.17
CA ALA A 56 -9.40 1.96 -0.89
C ALA A 56 -9.74 2.97 0.21
N GLY A 57 -10.99 3.45 0.23
CA GLY A 57 -11.42 4.41 1.25
C GLY A 57 -11.06 5.87 0.96
N ALA A 58 -10.81 6.23 -0.30
CA ALA A 58 -10.61 7.64 -0.69
C ALA A 58 -11.78 8.55 -0.28
N ALA A 59 -13.02 8.03 -0.27
CA ALA A 59 -14.18 8.75 0.25
C ALA A 59 -14.09 9.03 1.76
N ASN A 60 -13.50 8.12 2.55
CA ASN A 60 -13.35 8.31 4.01
C ASN A 60 -12.48 9.53 4.33
N ILE A 61 -11.51 9.86 3.46
CA ILE A 61 -10.69 11.06 3.59
C ILE A 61 -11.53 12.32 3.47
N LEU A 62 -12.51 12.33 2.56
CA LEU A 62 -13.39 13.47 2.36
C LEU A 62 -14.40 13.67 3.51
N ASP A 63 -14.52 12.71 4.43
CA ASP A 63 -15.31 12.84 5.66
C ASP A 63 -14.49 13.47 6.81
N MET A 64 -13.18 13.65 6.63
CA MET A 64 -12.28 14.22 7.64
C MET A 64 -12.11 15.73 7.41
N PRO A 65 -12.39 16.59 8.41
CA PRO A 65 -12.34 18.04 8.26
C PRO A 65 -10.99 18.61 7.78
N GLU A 66 -9.88 17.94 8.11
CA GLU A 66 -8.53 18.31 7.68
C GLU A 66 -8.40 18.32 6.16
N PHE A 67 -9.15 17.45 5.48
CA PHE A 67 -9.14 17.29 4.03
C PHE A 67 -10.23 18.10 3.32
N PHE A 68 -10.86 19.06 4.02
CA PHE A 68 -11.64 20.11 3.37
C PHE A 68 -10.74 21.17 2.72
N ASP A 69 -9.46 21.17 3.08
CA ASP A 69 -8.42 21.89 2.36
C ASP A 69 -8.18 21.22 1.00
N TYR A 70 -8.53 21.95 -0.06
CA TYR A 70 -8.36 21.49 -1.44
C TYR A 70 -6.90 21.17 -1.78
N GLU A 71 -5.94 21.96 -1.30
CA GLU A 71 -4.53 21.76 -1.64
C GLU A 71 -4.01 20.46 -1.03
N LEU A 72 -4.38 20.20 0.24
CA LEU A 72 -4.03 18.96 0.92
C LEU A 72 -4.64 17.74 0.21
N THR A 73 -5.94 17.79 -0.06
CA THR A 73 -6.66 16.68 -0.67
C THR A 73 -6.19 16.40 -2.09
N HIS A 74 -6.00 17.45 -2.89
CA HIS A 74 -5.45 17.32 -4.23
C HIS A 74 -4.04 16.72 -4.18
N ALA A 75 -3.17 17.18 -3.27
CA ALA A 75 -1.82 16.64 -3.15
C ALA A 75 -1.80 15.16 -2.73
N LEU A 76 -2.69 14.75 -1.80
CA LEU A 76 -2.81 13.35 -1.42
C LEU A 76 -3.28 12.48 -2.60
N PHE A 77 -4.28 12.92 -3.36
CA PHE A 77 -4.76 12.18 -4.52
C PHE A 77 -3.73 12.15 -5.66
N ALA A 78 -3.01 13.25 -5.91
CA ALA A 78 -1.90 13.26 -6.85
C ALA A 78 -0.76 12.31 -6.42
N ALA A 79 -0.56 12.09 -5.12
CA ALA A 79 0.39 11.10 -4.62
C ALA A 79 -0.08 9.66 -4.85
N LEU A 80 -1.39 9.39 -4.90
CA LEU A 80 -1.93 8.07 -5.26
C LEU A 80 -1.65 7.71 -6.72
N ASP A 81 -1.58 8.71 -7.61
CA ASP A 81 -1.25 8.50 -9.02
C ASP A 81 0.26 8.23 -9.25
N ARG A 82 1.10 8.37 -8.22
CA ARG A 82 2.54 8.10 -8.24
C ARG A 82 2.82 6.72 -7.63
N PHE A 83 2.71 5.66 -8.42
CA PHE A 83 2.81 4.28 -7.91
C PHE A 83 4.15 3.97 -7.22
N ASP A 84 5.27 4.51 -7.73
CA ASP A 84 6.59 4.28 -7.13
C ASP A 84 6.79 5.01 -5.79
N PHE A 85 6.11 6.15 -5.58
CA PHE A 85 6.32 7.03 -4.42
C PHE A 85 6.11 6.30 -3.09
N TRP A 86 5.04 5.50 -2.99
CA TRP A 86 4.69 4.82 -1.75
C TRP A 86 5.70 3.74 -1.40
N TRP A 87 6.19 2.98 -2.39
CA TRP A 87 7.23 1.99 -2.13
C TRP A 87 8.57 2.63 -1.77
N GLU A 88 8.97 3.70 -2.47
CA GLU A 88 10.18 4.46 -2.15
C GLU A 88 10.16 5.01 -0.72
N LEU A 89 9.01 5.51 -0.28
CA LEU A 89 8.80 5.99 1.08
C LEU A 89 8.97 4.87 2.11
N LEU A 90 8.34 3.72 1.87
CA LEU A 90 8.44 2.53 2.72
C LEU A 90 9.87 2.00 2.81
N ALA A 91 10.63 2.07 1.72
CA ALA A 91 11.99 1.55 1.63
C ALA A 91 13.03 2.35 2.45
N ARG A 92 12.69 3.55 2.93
CA ARG A 92 13.56 4.38 3.79
C ARG A 92 13.80 3.75 5.15
N GLU A 93 12.79 3.08 5.68
CA GLU A 93 12.85 2.46 7.01
C GLU A 93 13.16 0.96 6.93
N SER A 94 13.84 0.42 7.93
CA SER A 94 14.16 -1.02 7.98
C SER A 94 13.17 -1.86 8.78
N GLY A 95 12.36 -1.23 9.65
CA GLY A 95 11.43 -1.94 10.52
C GLY A 95 10.21 -2.51 9.78
N PRO A 96 9.61 -3.58 10.34
CA PRO A 96 8.40 -4.19 9.77
C PRO A 96 7.15 -3.35 10.02
N PHE A 97 7.18 -2.38 10.94
CA PHE A 97 6.06 -1.52 11.24
C PHE A 97 6.58 -0.13 11.57
N GLU A 98 6.05 0.90 10.92
CA GLU A 98 6.46 2.27 11.13
C GLU A 98 5.27 3.23 11.07
N ILE A 99 5.49 4.42 11.62
CA ILE A 99 4.55 5.53 11.57
C ILE A 99 5.31 6.74 11.03
N LEU A 100 4.92 7.22 9.86
CA LEU A 100 5.47 8.43 9.26
C LEU A 100 4.49 9.57 9.53
N ILE A 101 4.97 10.66 10.12
CA ILE A 101 4.16 11.84 10.43
C ILE A 101 4.91 13.07 9.95
N GLY A 102 4.21 14.00 9.30
CA GLY A 102 4.86 15.27 8.98
C GLY A 102 5.89 15.13 7.88
N GLU A 103 7.09 15.65 8.14
CA GLU A 103 8.20 15.66 7.19
C GLU A 103 8.68 14.24 6.82
N ASP A 104 8.35 13.23 7.62
CA ASP A 104 8.69 11.84 7.31
C ASP A 104 7.88 11.29 6.12
N LEU A 105 6.66 11.80 5.90
CA LEU A 105 5.76 11.33 4.83
C LEU A 105 6.11 11.92 3.46
N GLY A 106 6.68 13.11 3.43
CA GLY A 106 7.01 13.79 2.19
C GLY A 106 7.94 14.96 2.43
N ASP A 107 8.80 15.23 1.43
CA ASP A 107 9.65 16.41 1.44
C ASP A 107 8.81 17.67 1.69
N ARG A 108 9.36 18.61 2.46
CA ARG A 108 8.75 19.88 2.89
C ARG A 108 7.62 20.35 1.96
N GLY A 109 6.37 20.10 2.35
CA GLY A 109 5.19 20.36 1.53
C GLY A 109 3.88 20.05 2.24
N ILE A 110 2.76 20.24 1.55
CA ILE A 110 1.40 20.14 2.13
C ILE A 110 1.09 18.75 2.71
N LEU A 111 1.72 17.68 2.21
CA LEU A 111 1.59 16.31 2.72
C LEU A 111 2.13 16.11 4.15
N SER A 112 2.91 17.06 4.68
CA SER A 112 3.30 17.07 6.10
C SER A 112 2.11 17.20 7.07
N GLN A 113 0.91 17.50 6.57
CA GLN A 113 -0.30 17.48 7.37
C GLN A 113 -0.89 16.06 7.53
N CYS A 114 -0.35 15.08 6.82
CA CYS A 114 -0.78 13.69 6.87
C CYS A 114 0.09 12.83 7.79
N GLY A 115 -0.44 11.66 8.14
CA GLY A 115 0.30 10.56 8.74
C GLY A 115 0.05 9.26 7.97
N TYR A 116 1.04 8.38 7.95
CA TYR A 116 0.96 7.05 7.36
C TYR A 116 1.42 6.00 8.36
N VAL A 117 0.56 5.05 8.65
CA VAL A 117 0.84 3.92 9.53
C VAL A 117 0.83 2.67 8.68
N TYR A 118 1.93 1.91 8.65
CA TYR A 118 2.00 0.72 7.81
C TYR A 118 2.73 -0.44 8.48
N HIS A 119 2.47 -1.63 7.94
CA HIS A 119 3.21 -2.85 8.26
C HIS A 119 3.70 -3.49 6.96
N LYS A 120 4.99 -3.80 6.90
CA LYS A 120 5.63 -4.55 5.82
C LYS A 120 5.35 -6.03 5.98
N PHE A 121 5.11 -6.70 4.87
CA PHE A 121 4.97 -8.15 4.80
C PHE A 121 5.88 -8.71 3.73
N GLU A 122 6.34 -9.93 3.96
CA GLU A 122 7.14 -10.67 3.00
C GLU A 122 6.59 -12.10 2.92
N THR A 123 6.23 -12.49 1.70
CA THR A 123 5.79 -13.85 1.38
C THR A 123 6.71 -14.40 0.29
N PRO A 124 6.69 -15.72 0.01
CA PRO A 124 7.43 -16.29 -1.11
C PRO A 124 7.08 -15.71 -2.48
N HIS A 125 5.94 -15.04 -2.61
CA HIS A 125 5.40 -14.55 -3.88
C HIS A 125 5.42 -13.03 -4.01
N VAL A 126 5.29 -12.30 -2.90
CA VAL A 126 5.20 -10.84 -2.89
C VAL A 126 5.84 -10.27 -1.63
N THR A 127 6.61 -9.21 -1.83
CA THR A 127 7.07 -8.31 -0.77
C THR A 127 6.31 -7.00 -0.90
N GLY A 128 5.73 -6.52 0.19
CA GLY A 128 4.92 -5.31 0.17
C GLY A 128 4.76 -4.69 1.54
N ALA A 129 3.96 -3.63 1.61
CA ALA A 129 3.45 -3.10 2.85
C ALA A 129 1.99 -2.72 2.71
N ILE A 130 1.23 -2.88 3.79
CA ILE A 130 -0.16 -2.47 3.91
C ILE A 130 -0.28 -1.47 5.05
N GLY A 131 -1.03 -0.40 4.83
CA GLY A 131 -1.15 0.68 5.80
C GLY A 131 -2.33 1.59 5.55
N ILE A 132 -2.41 2.63 6.37
CA ILE A 132 -3.45 3.64 6.33
C ILE A 132 -2.89 5.05 6.34
N VAL A 133 -3.51 5.93 5.57
CA VAL A 133 -3.21 7.35 5.48
C VAL A 133 -4.39 8.15 6.02
N GLY A 134 -4.08 9.25 6.71
CA GLY A 134 -5.05 10.21 7.20
C GLY A 134 -4.35 11.45 7.73
N PRO A 135 -5.01 12.27 8.57
CA PRO A 135 -4.38 13.45 9.14
C PRO A 135 -3.28 13.05 10.12
N SER A 136 -2.30 13.92 10.37
CA SER A 136 -1.20 13.68 11.31
C SER A 136 -1.66 13.31 12.73
N ARG A 137 -2.88 13.68 13.11
CA ARG A 137 -3.55 13.38 14.38
C ARG A 137 -4.52 12.19 14.34
N LEU A 138 -4.25 11.18 13.49
CA LEU A 138 -4.99 9.92 13.49
C LEU A 138 -5.12 9.31 14.90
N ASN A 139 -6.18 8.54 15.14
CA ASN A 139 -6.35 7.80 16.40
C ASN A 139 -5.45 6.56 16.44
N TYR A 140 -4.14 6.78 16.62
CA TYR A 140 -3.11 5.75 16.62
C TYR A 140 -3.41 4.57 17.56
N PRO A 141 -3.84 4.77 18.82
CA PRO A 141 -4.17 3.65 19.71
C PRO A 141 -5.23 2.69 19.16
N LYS A 142 -6.20 3.20 18.39
CA LYS A 142 -7.23 2.39 17.75
C LYS A 142 -6.72 1.72 16.47
N LEU A 143 -5.88 2.39 15.71
CA LEU A 143 -5.54 2.00 14.34
C LEU A 143 -4.30 1.10 14.24
N ILE A 144 -3.30 1.31 15.10
CA ILE A 144 -2.07 0.50 15.12
C ILE A 144 -2.36 -1.00 15.21
N PRO A 145 -3.23 -1.49 16.13
CA PRO A 145 -3.49 -2.93 16.23
C PRO A 145 -4.09 -3.52 14.95
N MET A 146 -4.94 -2.76 14.25
CA MET A 146 -5.58 -3.20 13.00
C MET A 146 -4.57 -3.33 11.87
N VAL A 147 -3.68 -2.34 11.73
CA VAL A 147 -2.62 -2.36 10.71
C VAL A 147 -1.63 -3.50 10.98
N ARG A 148 -1.23 -3.69 12.24
CA ARG A 148 -0.35 -4.80 12.64
C ARG A 148 -0.99 -6.16 12.36
N TYR A 149 -2.27 -6.33 12.65
CA TYR A 149 -2.98 -7.58 12.39
C TYR A 149 -3.08 -7.88 10.88
N MET A 150 -3.27 -6.86 10.05
CA MET A 150 -3.42 -7.04 8.60
C MET A 150 -2.11 -7.31 7.87
N GLY A 151 -0.98 -6.78 8.35
CA GLY A 151 0.33 -6.99 7.72
C GLY A 151 1.23 -8.00 8.40
N GLY A 152 0.82 -8.56 9.55
CA GLY A 152 1.54 -9.60 10.28
C GLY A 152 1.15 -11.02 9.88
#